data_AF-A0AAE5HBG7-F1
#
_entry.id   AF-A0AAE5HBG7-F1
#
_cell.length_a   1.000
_cell.length_b   1.000
_cell.length_c   1.000
_cell.angle_alpha   90.00
_cell.angle_beta   90.00
_cell.angle_gamma   90.00
#
_symmetry.space_group_name_H-M   'P 1'
#
loop_
_entity.id
_entity.type
_entity.pdbx_description
1 polymer ?
#
loop_
_entity_poly.entity_id
_entity_poly.type
_entity_poly.pdbx_seq_one_letter_code
_entity_poly.pdbx_strand_id
1 'polypeptide(L)' 'MFTEIPSFPEGERGIAVALLLGRLNQLALNRQSAEALCEYIIANGVDIYLLIDRIIENKSIEPHYDLQRRWEQFQSWAE' A
#
# COMPACT_ATOMS: atom_id res chain seq x y z
N MET A 1 -5.88 19.71 12.14
CA MET A 1 -4.47 19.75 11.73
C MET A 1 -4.15 18.34 11.29
N PHE A 2 -4.17 18.08 9.98
CA PHE A 2 -3.89 16.74 9.45
C PHE A 2 -2.38 16.59 9.39
N THR A 3 -1.85 15.68 10.21
CA THR A 3 -0.43 15.35 10.25
C THR A 3 -0.07 14.70 8.92
N GLU A 4 0.71 15.41 8.10
CA GLU A 4 1.19 14.95 6.80
C GLU A 4 1.86 13.57 6.95
N ILE A 5 1.37 12.56 6.22
CA ILE A 5 2.23 11.41 5.91
C ILE A 5 3.45 12.02 5.20
N PRO A 6 4.69 11.72 5.59
CA PRO A 6 5.86 12.21 4.87
C PRO A 6 5.73 11.82 3.40
N SER A 7 5.36 12.80 2.56
CA SER A 7 5.16 12.75 1.11
C SER A 7 4.59 11.43 0.57
N PHE A 8 3.27 11.30 0.50
CA PHE A 8 2.67 10.30 -0.40
C PHE A 8 3.24 10.51 -1.83
N PRO A 9 3.63 9.46 -2.57
CA PRO A 9 4.30 9.64 -3.85
C PRO A 9 3.44 10.41 -4.85
N GLU A 10 4.07 11.26 -5.65
CA GLU A 10 3.40 12.01 -6.71
C GLU A 10 3.44 11.28 -8.06
N GLY A 11 2.59 11.72 -8.99
CA GLY A 11 2.54 11.22 -10.36
C GLY A 11 2.13 9.75 -10.47
N GLU A 12 2.68 9.03 -11.45
CA GLU A 12 2.35 7.62 -11.72
C GLU A 12 2.63 6.70 -10.53
N ARG A 13 3.67 7.01 -9.74
CA ARG A 13 4.00 6.27 -8.52
C ARG A 13 2.88 6.38 -7.48
N GLY A 14 2.34 7.57 -7.30
CA GLY A 14 1.19 7.79 -6.42
C GLY A 14 -0.05 7.05 -6.89
N ILE A 15 -0.31 7.05 -8.20
CA ILE A 15 -1.41 6.30 -8.80
C ILE A 15 -1.23 4.79 -8.54
N ALA A 16 -0.03 4.25 -8.75
CA ALA A 16 0.25 2.84 -8.52
C ALA A 16 0.05 2.45 -7.05
N VAL A 17 0.52 3.26 -6.10
CA VAL A 17 0.28 3.05 -4.67
C VAL A 17 -1.21 3.08 -4.34
N ALA A 18 -1.95 4.07 -4.84
CA ALA A 18 -3.38 4.17 -4.61
C ALA A 18 -4.15 2.95 -5.17
N LEU A 19 -3.74 2.44 -6.34
CA LEU A 19 -4.27 1.21 -6.91
C LEU A 19 -3.95 -0.01 -6.05
N LEU A 20 -2.72 -0.15 -5.57
CA LEU A 20 -2.33 -1.25 -4.68
C LEU A 20 -3.19 -1.27 -3.42
N LEU A 21 -3.37 -0.12 -2.76
CA LEU A 21 -4.26 0.04 -1.61
C LEU A 21 -5.71 -0.36 -1.94
N GLY A 22 -6.19 -0.05 -3.15
CA GLY A 22 -7.51 -0.52 -3.60
C GLY A 22 -7.59 -2.05 -3.73
N ARG A 23 -6.53 -2.70 -4.22
CA ARG A 23 -6.47 -4.16 -4.41
C ARG A 23 -6.36 -4.93 -3.11
N LEU A 24 -5.66 -4.39 -2.10
CA LEU A 24 -5.53 -5.02 -0.78
C LEU A 24 -6.88 -5.22 -0.07
N ASN A 25 -7.87 -4.35 -0.30
CA ASN A 25 -9.23 -4.53 0.26
C ASN A 25 -9.88 -5.85 -0.20
N GLN A 26 -9.61 -6.25 -1.44
CA GLN A 26 -10.12 -7.48 -2.06
C GLN A 26 -8.98 -8.39 -2.51
N LEU A 27 -8.00 -8.58 -1.62
CA LEU A 27 -6.73 -9.22 -1.93
C LEU A 27 -6.87 -10.62 -2.55
N ALA A 28 -7.80 -11.44 -2.07
CA ALA A 28 -8.02 -12.79 -2.60
C ALA A 28 -8.42 -12.81 -4.08
N LEU A 29 -9.16 -11.82 -4.55
CA LEU A 29 -9.59 -11.71 -5.94
C LEU A 29 -8.54 -11.02 -6.83
N ASN A 30 -7.62 -10.27 -6.21
CA ASN A 30 -6.73 -9.35 -6.90
C ASN A 30 -5.25 -9.67 -6.71
N ARG A 31 -4.90 -10.86 -6.21
CA ARG A 31 -3.52 -11.25 -5.86
C ARG A 31 -2.49 -10.88 -6.93
N GLN A 32 -2.67 -11.40 -8.14
CA GLN A 32 -1.72 -11.19 -9.24
C GLN A 32 -1.57 -9.70 -9.60
N SER A 33 -2.66 -8.93 -9.56
CA SER A 33 -2.60 -7.49 -9.81
C SER A 33 -1.93 -6.71 -8.68
N ALA A 34 -2.08 -7.15 -7.44
CA ALA A 34 -1.40 -6.54 -6.29
C ALA A 34 0.10 -6.81 -6.33
N GLU A 35 0.51 -8.03 -6.69
CA GLU A 35 1.93 -8.40 -6.90
C GLU A 35 2.56 -7.54 -8.00
N ALA A 36 1.92 -7.46 -9.18
CA ALA A 36 2.43 -6.66 -10.29
C ALA A 36 2.53 -5.16 -9.97
N LEU A 37 1.57 -4.60 -9.21
CA LEU A 37 1.63 -3.22 -8.76
C LEU A 37 2.78 -3.02 -7.76
N CYS A 38 2.95 -3.93 -6.81
CA CYS A 38 4.04 -3.87 -5.82
C CYS A 38 5.41 -3.87 -6.51
N GLU A 39 5.62 -4.79 -7.47
CA GLU A 39 6.85 -4.87 -8.28
C GLU A 39 7.11 -3.56 -9.04
N TYR A 40 6.09 -3.01 -9.70
CA TYR A 40 6.21 -1.73 -10.40
C TYR A 40 6.57 -0.58 -9.44
N ILE A 41 5.92 -0.50 -8.28
CA ILE A 41 6.15 0.55 -7.29
C ILE A 41 7.60 0.52 -6.80
N ILE A 42 8.10 -0.67 -6.46
CA ILE A 42 9.48 -0.89 -6.01
C ILE A 42 10.48 -0.54 -7.12
N ALA A 43 10.23 -1.01 -8.36
CA ALA A 43 11.09 -0.71 -9.51
C ALA A 43 11.18 0.79 -9.82
N ASN A 44 10.16 1.57 -9.43
CA ASN A 44 10.12 3.02 -9.61
C ASN A 44 10.57 3.82 -8.36
N GLY A 45 11.21 3.15 -7.40
CA GLY A 45 11.93 3.77 -6.29
C GLY A 45 11.06 4.22 -5.12
N VAL A 46 9.86 3.66 -4.97
CA VAL A 46 9.04 3.85 -3.77
C VAL A 46 9.29 2.72 -2.80
N ASP A 47 9.70 3.05 -1.57
CA ASP A 47 9.73 2.11 -0.46
C ASP A 47 8.30 1.87 0.05
N ILE A 48 7.61 0.93 -0.60
CA ILE A 48 6.21 0.64 -0.31
C ILE A 48 6.01 0.03 1.08
N TYR A 49 6.99 -0.72 1.58
CA TYR A 49 6.92 -1.31 2.92
C TYR A 49 6.92 -0.21 3.98
N LEU A 50 7.89 0.70 3.93
CA LEU A 50 7.94 1.83 4.84
C LEU A 50 6.73 2.76 4.70
N LEU A 51 6.22 2.94 3.48
CA LEU A 51 5.04 3.76 3.23
C LEU A 51 3.79 3.17 3.89
N ILE A 52 3.56 1.86 3.74
CA ILE A 52 2.42 1.18 4.37
C ILE A 52 2.56 1.19 5.89
N ASP A 53 3.75 0.93 6.44
CA ASP A 53 4.00 1.01 7.88
C ASP A 53 3.64 2.39 8.43
N ARG A 54 4.06 3.46 7.75
CA ARG A 54 3.71 4.84 8.13
C ARG A 54 2.21 5.13 8.04
N ILE A 55 1.50 4.56 7.06
CA ILE A 55 0.04 4.72 6.96
C ILE A 55 -0.64 4.01 8.13
N ILE A 56 -0.21 2.79 8.48
CA ILE A 56 -0.74 2.00 9.60
C ILE A 56 -0.48 2.69 10.94
N GLU A 57 0.71 3.26 11.13
CA GLU A 57 1.09 3.96 12.37
C GLU A 57 0.42 5.34 12.53
N ASN A 58 -0.09 5.93 11.45
CA ASN A 58 -0.69 7.26 11.48
C ASN A 58 -2.09 7.23 12.10
N LYS A 59 -2.17 7.60 13.39
CA LYS A 59 -3.42 7.69 14.17
C LYS A 59 -4.46 8.68 13.63
N SER A 60 -4.11 9.54 12.69
CA SER A 60 -5.05 10.48 12.05
C SER A 60 -5.76 9.88 10.83
N ILE A 61 -5.38 8.66 10.42
CA ILE A 61 -5.95 7.96 9.27
C ILE A 61 -6.71 6.75 9.79
N GLU A 62 -7.97 6.63 9.39
CA GLU A 62 -8.80 5.45 9.65
C GLU A 62 -9.07 4.74 8.31
N PRO A 63 -8.35 3.65 7.99
CA PRO A 63 -8.58 2.90 6.77
C PRO A 63 -9.97 2.25 6.75
N HIS A 64 -10.62 2.21 5.59
CA HIS A 64 -11.94 1.58 5.42
C HIS A 64 -11.95 0.05 5.67
N TYR A 65 -10.77 -0.58 5.71
CA TYR A 65 -10.59 -1.99 5.98
C TYR A 65 -9.33 -2.19 6.82
N ASP A 66 -9.17 -3.37 7.41
CA ASP A 66 -7.97 -3.73 8.18
C ASP A 66 -6.74 -3.82 7.28
N LEU A 67 -6.11 -2.67 7.03
CA LEU A 67 -4.96 -2.53 6.14
C LEU A 67 -3.77 -3.34 6.63
N GLN A 68 -3.51 -3.30 7.94
CA GLN A 68 -2.42 -4.06 8.55
C GLN A 68 -2.57 -5.55 8.25
N ARG A 69 -3.74 -6.14 8.57
CA ARG A 69 -3.98 -7.56 8.33
C ARG A 69 -3.90 -7.93 6.85
N ARG A 70 -4.37 -7.07 5.94
CA ARG A 70 -4.28 -7.31 4.50
C ARG A 70 -2.85 -7.21 3.97
N TRP A 71 -2.05 -6.32 4.53
CA TRP A 71 -0.65 -6.18 4.18
C TRP A 71 0.16 -7.40 4.64
N GLU A 72 -0.01 -7.84 5.89
CA GLU A 72 0.61 -9.05 6.42
C GLU A 72 0.22 -10.29 5.59
N GLN A 73 -1.06 -10.40 5.21
CA GLN A 73 -1.54 -11.47 4.33
C GLN A 73 -0.84 -11.43 2.96
N PHE A 74 -0.72 -10.26 2.34
CA PHE A 74 -0.04 -10.08 1.05
C PHE A 74 1.45 -10.49 1.15
N GLN A 75 2.14 -10.09 2.21
CA GLN A 75 3.54 -10.45 2.43
C GLN A 75 3.72 -11.96 2.57
N SER A 76 2.85 -12.65 3.30
CA SER A 76 2.90 -14.12 3.44
C SER A 76 2.73 -14.90 2.13
N TRP A 77 2.29 -14.23 1.05
CA TRP A 77 2.10 -14.83 -0.27
C TRP A 77 3.24 -14.53 -1.24
N ALA A 78 4.02 -13.50 -0.95
CA ALA A 78 5.15 -13.05 -1.75
C ALA A 78 6.46 -13.78 -1.40
N GLU A 79 6.43 -14.65 -0.38
CA GLU A 79 7.46 -15.66 -0.07
C GLU A 79 7.36 -16.88 -1.00
#